data_AF-A0A954CS19-F1
#
_entry.id   AF-A0A954CS19-F1
#
_cell.length_a   1.000
_cell.length_b   1.000
_cell.length_c   1.000
_cell.angle_alpha   90.00
_cell.angle_beta   90.00
_cell.angle_gamma   90.00
#
_symmetry.space_group_name_H-M   'P 1'
#
loop_
_entity.id
_entity.type
_entity.pdbx_description
1 polymer ?
#
loop_
_entity_poly.entity_id
_entity_poly.type
_entity_poly.pdbx_seq_one_letter_code
_entity_poly.pdbx_strand_id
1 'polypeptide(L)'
;MLAKIQDIQQFETAVQWMQAGQSALQVGMVLTLILLGLSVASVILKDERLTHAARRGQYAMLALTAFCSGLLYLGIFDGYYFVNYVSHVTENNELLQFKISALWASQSGSLLFWCLILTSFSSAFAFSQRHNRTDRRLPYTLAVLAVVQFFFFFILVSPTSAEAAQRSSPFSLSYYWMSAPEAASTTMQAALQGGTLKAPAEGWAIVRAFIEAGHGDWTLGHAYTVITTDAASLPKPVQMALLDGTSDGGGLNPALHNYWIAIH
;
A
#
# COMPACT_ATOMS: atom_id res chain seq x y z
N MET A 1 18.29 2.49 -2.16
CA MET A 1 19.32 1.54 -2.60
C MET A 1 19.59 0.59 -1.45
N LEU A 2 18.57 -0.17 -1.05
CA LEU A 2 18.82 -1.49 -0.49
C LEU A 2 18.91 -2.42 -1.70
N ALA A 3 19.93 -3.26 -1.76
CA ALA A 3 20.11 -4.18 -2.87
C ALA A 3 18.89 -5.12 -2.99
N LYS A 4 18.74 -5.76 -4.16
CA LYS A 4 17.79 -6.86 -4.39
C LYS A 4 17.82 -7.83 -3.19
N ILE A 5 16.65 -8.30 -2.75
CA ILE A 5 16.54 -9.16 -1.57
C ILE A 5 17.36 -10.44 -1.79
N GLN A 6 18.38 -10.65 -0.96
CA GLN A 6 19.29 -11.80 -1.01
C GLN A 6 19.17 -12.73 0.18
N ASP A 7 18.68 -12.22 1.32
CA ASP A 7 18.54 -12.95 2.56
C ASP A 7 17.18 -12.68 3.23
N ILE A 8 16.83 -13.52 4.22
CA ILE A 8 15.54 -13.45 4.90
C ILE A 8 15.40 -12.18 5.77
N GLN A 9 16.51 -11.61 6.24
CA GLN A 9 16.49 -10.43 7.10
C GLN A 9 16.19 -9.15 6.30
N GLN A 10 16.71 -9.08 5.07
CA GLN A 10 16.35 -8.06 4.08
C GLN A 10 14.88 -8.20 3.69
N PHE A 11 14.37 -9.42 3.53
CA PHE A 11 12.96 -9.68 3.28
C PHE A 11 12.09 -9.15 4.44
N GLU A 12 12.41 -9.45 5.69
CA GLU A 12 11.67 -8.92 6.85
C GLU A 12 11.67 -7.39 6.89
N THR A 13 12.82 -6.78 6.66
CA THR A 13 12.96 -5.33 6.62
C THR A 13 12.09 -4.73 5.51
N ALA A 14 12.09 -5.36 4.32
CA ALA A 14 11.25 -4.95 3.21
C ALA A 14 9.76 -5.07 3.54
N VAL A 15 9.34 -6.16 4.18
CA VAL A 15 7.95 -6.36 4.65
C VAL A 15 7.56 -5.28 5.66
N GLN A 16 8.43 -4.95 6.62
CA GLN A 16 8.19 -3.88 7.60
C GLN A 16 8.00 -2.52 6.93
N TRP A 17 8.79 -2.19 5.90
CA TRP A 17 8.59 -0.94 5.14
C TRP A 17 7.23 -0.91 4.45
N MET A 18 6.79 -2.02 3.85
CA MET A 18 5.47 -2.08 3.18
C MET A 18 4.33 -1.98 4.19
N GLN A 19 4.45 -2.62 5.35
CA GLN A 19 3.50 -2.48 6.45
C GLN A 19 3.44 -1.07 7.02
N ALA A 20 4.59 -0.39 7.10
CA ALA A 20 4.65 1.01 7.50
C ALA A 20 3.90 1.90 6.49
N GLY A 21 4.00 1.61 5.18
CA GLY A 21 3.22 2.26 4.13
C GLY A 21 1.72 2.05 4.30
N GLN A 22 1.29 0.81 4.51
CA GLN A 22 -0.12 0.49 4.77
C GLN A 22 -0.66 1.19 6.03
N SER A 23 0.13 1.20 7.11
CA SER A 23 -0.21 1.88 8.36
C SER A 23 -0.27 3.40 8.19
N ALA A 24 0.64 3.98 7.41
CA ALA A 24 0.64 5.40 7.08
C ALA A 24 -0.62 5.83 6.31
N LEU A 25 -1.15 4.98 5.41
CA LEU A 25 -2.44 5.21 4.76
C LEU A 25 -3.60 5.26 5.77
N GLN A 26 -3.63 4.34 6.74
CA GLN A 26 -4.64 4.33 7.80
C GLN A 26 -4.55 5.58 8.69
N VAL A 27 -3.33 5.98 9.06
CA VAL A 27 -3.09 7.23 9.81
C VAL A 27 -3.56 8.43 9.00
N GLY A 28 -3.33 8.45 7.69
CA GLY A 28 -3.77 9.52 6.80
C GLY A 28 -5.28 9.63 6.75
N MET A 29 -5.99 8.50 6.66
CA MET A 29 -7.44 8.46 6.74
C MET A 29 -7.95 9.05 8.07
N VAL A 30 -7.39 8.66 9.20
CA VAL A 30 -7.76 9.22 10.51
C VAL A 30 -7.44 10.72 10.58
N LEU A 31 -6.28 11.14 10.07
CA LEU A 31 -5.88 12.54 10.04
C LEU A 31 -6.87 13.37 9.21
N THR A 32 -7.34 12.91 8.06
CA THR A 32 -8.35 13.65 7.27
C THR A 32 -9.66 13.87 8.04
N LEU A 33 -10.11 12.90 8.84
CA LEU A 33 -11.27 13.06 9.72
C LEU A 33 -11.02 14.10 10.83
N ILE A 34 -9.82 14.10 11.42
CA ILE A 34 -9.43 15.12 12.39
C ILE A 34 -9.41 16.51 11.75
N LEU A 35 -8.85 16.65 10.54
CA LEU A 35 -8.81 17.93 9.82
C LEU A 35 -10.20 18.41 9.42
N LEU A 36 -11.09 17.50 9.04
CA LEU A 36 -12.50 17.81 8.80
C LEU A 36 -13.17 18.31 10.09
N GLY A 37 -13.00 17.58 11.20
CA GLY A 37 -13.52 17.95 12.51
C GLY A 37 -13.03 19.32 12.98
N LEU A 38 -11.72 19.60 12.86
CA LEU A 38 -11.13 20.90 13.17
C LEU A 38 -11.72 22.02 12.30
N SER A 39 -11.94 21.75 11.01
CA SER A 39 -12.49 22.74 10.07
C SER A 39 -13.97 23.04 10.35
N VAL A 40 -14.75 22.04 10.73
CA VAL A 40 -16.16 22.23 11.12
C VAL A 40 -16.27 22.90 12.50
N ALA A 41 -15.48 22.44 13.47
CA ALA A 41 -15.44 23.01 14.81
C ALA A 41 -15.01 24.48 14.78
N SER A 42 -14.08 24.87 13.91
CA SER A 42 -13.67 26.27 13.78
C SER A 42 -14.80 27.18 13.30
N VAL A 43 -15.69 26.70 12.44
CA VAL A 43 -16.88 27.45 11.98
C VAL A 43 -17.91 27.60 13.10
N ILE A 44 -18.18 26.51 13.83
CA ILE A 44 -19.20 26.47 14.90
C ILE A 44 -18.77 27.32 16.09
N LEU A 45 -17.53 27.11 16.55
CA LEU A 45 -16.96 27.77 17.72
C LEU A 45 -16.41 29.17 17.40
N LYS A 46 -16.33 29.55 16.12
CA LYS A 46 -15.72 30.79 15.63
C LYS A 46 -14.28 30.99 16.12
N ASP A 47 -13.54 29.88 16.27
CA ASP A 47 -12.15 29.89 16.76
C ASP A 47 -11.15 29.79 15.59
N GLU A 48 -10.42 30.88 15.33
CA GLU A 48 -9.39 30.95 14.30
C GLU A 48 -8.21 29.99 14.56
N ARG A 49 -7.96 29.61 15.83
CA ARG A 49 -6.89 28.67 16.18
C ARG A 49 -7.12 27.31 15.55
N LEU A 50 -8.37 26.84 15.53
CA LEU A 50 -8.76 25.57 14.92
C LEU A 50 -8.60 25.60 13.39
N THR A 51 -8.92 26.74 12.75
CA THR A 51 -8.68 26.95 11.32
C THR A 51 -7.18 26.89 11.02
N HIS A 52 -6.33 27.50 11.85
CA HIS A 52 -4.88 27.43 11.69
C HIS A 52 -4.32 26.02 11.93
N ALA A 53 -4.89 25.25 12.86
CA ALA A 53 -4.55 23.86 13.07
C ALA A 53 -4.90 23.00 11.84
N ALA A 54 -6.13 23.12 11.33
CA ALA A 54 -6.56 22.44 10.10
C ALA A 54 -5.68 22.80 8.89
N ARG A 55 -5.32 24.08 8.75
CA ARG A 55 -4.42 24.56 7.69
C ARG A 55 -3.03 23.96 7.81
N ARG A 56 -2.43 23.94 9.01
CA ARG A 56 -1.11 23.32 9.23
C ARG A 56 -1.14 21.81 9.02
N GLY A 57 -2.25 21.17 9.33
CA GLY A 57 -2.47 19.74 9.07
C GLY A 57 -2.39 19.36 7.60
N GLN A 58 -2.63 20.29 6.67
CA GLN A 58 -2.44 20.03 5.24
C GLN A 58 -0.97 19.74 4.89
N TYR A 59 0.00 20.33 5.61
CA TYR A 59 1.41 19.99 5.44
C TYR A 59 1.72 18.57 5.94
N ALA A 60 1.09 18.15 7.04
CA ALA A 60 1.23 16.79 7.54
C ALA A 60 0.63 15.77 6.57
N MET A 61 -0.51 16.07 5.95
CA MET A 61 -1.10 15.25 4.89
C MET A 61 -0.18 15.10 3.68
N LEU A 62 0.45 16.19 3.23
CA LEU A 62 1.43 16.13 2.14
C LEU A 62 2.64 15.27 2.53
N ALA A 63 3.22 15.50 3.71
CA ALA A 63 4.38 14.74 4.18
C ALA A 63 4.07 13.24 4.28
N LEU A 64 2.90 12.88 4.81
CA LEU A 64 2.46 11.49 4.94
C LEU A 64 2.21 10.83 3.58
N THR A 65 1.57 11.54 2.66
CA THR A 65 1.30 11.03 1.30
C THR A 65 2.61 10.86 0.52
N ALA A 66 3.52 11.83 0.63
CA ALA A 66 4.85 11.74 0.03
C ALA A 66 5.68 10.60 0.63
N PHE A 67 5.56 10.35 1.94
CA PHE A 67 6.17 9.20 2.60
C PHE A 67 5.63 7.88 2.03
N CYS A 68 4.30 7.75 1.89
CA CYS A 68 3.70 6.58 1.24
C CYS A 68 4.22 6.40 -0.20
N SER A 69 4.18 7.45 -1.03
CA SER A 69 4.70 7.38 -2.40
C SER A 69 6.19 7.01 -2.43
N GLY A 70 6.99 7.51 -1.49
CA GLY A 70 8.40 7.17 -1.34
C GLY A 70 8.62 5.68 -1.00
N LEU A 71 7.86 5.13 -0.06
CA LEU A 71 7.93 3.70 0.28
C LEU A 71 7.53 2.82 -0.91
N LEU A 72 6.50 3.20 -1.68
CA LEU A 72 6.12 2.44 -2.86
C LEU A 72 7.21 2.49 -3.93
N TYR A 73 7.84 3.65 -4.15
CA TYR A 73 8.99 3.76 -5.03
C TYR A 73 10.18 2.93 -4.55
N LEU A 74 10.45 2.86 -3.25
CA LEU A 74 11.48 1.95 -2.73
C LEU A 74 11.20 0.52 -3.17
N GLY A 75 9.96 0.05 -3.05
CA GLY A 75 9.57 -1.28 -3.53
C GLY A 75 9.74 -1.47 -5.03
N ILE A 76 9.40 -0.46 -5.84
CA ILE A 76 9.57 -0.49 -7.31
C ILE A 76 11.05 -0.54 -7.72
N PHE A 77 11.90 0.29 -7.10
CA PHE A 77 13.31 0.37 -7.46
C PHE A 77 14.12 -0.82 -6.93
N ASP A 78 13.85 -1.27 -5.71
CA ASP A 78 14.57 -2.37 -5.07
C ASP A 78 13.96 -3.76 -5.41
N GLY A 79 12.83 -3.80 -6.13
CA GLY A 79 12.25 -5.03 -6.70
C GLY A 79 11.50 -5.90 -5.70
N TYR A 80 10.64 -5.30 -4.86
CA TYR A 80 9.86 -6.02 -3.86
C TYR A 80 8.66 -6.75 -4.48
N TYR A 81 8.91 -7.80 -5.27
CA TYR A 81 7.88 -8.54 -6.01
C TYR A 81 6.90 -9.34 -5.11
N PHE A 82 7.22 -9.50 -3.82
CA PHE A 82 6.25 -10.00 -2.84
C PHE A 82 5.10 -9.01 -2.56
N VAL A 83 5.20 -7.77 -3.06
CA VAL A 83 4.12 -6.78 -3.10
C VAL A 83 3.38 -6.92 -4.42
N ASN A 84 2.08 -7.18 -4.33
CA ASN A 84 1.23 -7.45 -5.50
C ASN A 84 1.27 -6.30 -6.51
N TYR A 85 1.30 -5.06 -6.04
CA TYR A 85 1.43 -3.90 -6.93
C TYR A 85 2.73 -3.95 -7.76
N VAL A 86 3.85 -4.12 -7.07
CA VAL A 86 5.20 -4.10 -7.66
C VAL A 86 5.36 -5.22 -8.68
N SER A 87 4.91 -6.44 -8.35
CA SER A 87 4.99 -7.59 -9.26
C SER A 87 4.23 -7.41 -10.57
N HIS A 88 3.21 -6.55 -10.61
CA HIS A 88 2.39 -6.31 -11.81
C HIS A 88 2.87 -5.14 -12.67
N VAL A 89 3.74 -4.28 -12.16
CA VAL A 89 4.09 -3.01 -12.84
C VAL A 89 5.58 -2.84 -13.11
N THR A 90 6.43 -3.75 -12.63
CA THR A 90 7.87 -3.70 -12.88
C THR A 90 8.45 -5.11 -13.02
N GLU A 91 9.53 -5.18 -13.79
CA GLU A 91 10.41 -6.34 -13.94
C GLU A 91 11.88 -5.92 -13.71
N ASN A 92 12.79 -6.89 -13.56
CA ASN A 92 14.20 -6.61 -13.31
C ASN A 92 14.86 -5.83 -14.47
N ASN A 93 14.45 -6.10 -15.71
CA ASN A 93 15.09 -5.57 -16.92
C ASN A 93 14.45 -4.26 -17.44
N GLU A 94 13.53 -3.66 -16.69
CA GLU A 94 12.83 -2.45 -17.10
C GLU A 94 13.72 -1.21 -17.06
N LEU A 95 13.63 -0.37 -18.11
CA LEU A 95 14.31 0.93 -18.15
C LEU A 95 13.83 1.85 -17.02
N LEU A 96 14.75 2.64 -16.46
CA LEU A 96 14.50 3.53 -15.33
C LEU A 96 13.33 4.50 -15.57
N GLN A 97 13.13 4.93 -16.82
CA GLN A 97 12.01 5.80 -17.20
C GLN A 97 10.64 5.13 -16.96
N PHE A 98 10.54 3.82 -17.20
CA PHE A 98 9.32 3.06 -16.95
C PHE A 98 9.08 2.84 -15.46
N LYS A 99 10.15 2.63 -14.68
CA LYS A 99 10.07 2.56 -13.21
C LYS A 99 9.57 3.84 -12.55
N ILE A 100 9.89 5.01 -13.11
CA ILE A 100 9.31 6.28 -12.65
C ILE A 100 7.80 6.30 -12.94
N SER A 101 7.38 5.87 -14.13
CA SER A 101 5.96 5.80 -14.48
C SER A 101 5.17 4.71 -13.79
N ALA A 102 5.85 3.74 -13.19
CA ALA A 102 5.23 2.63 -12.49
C ALA A 102 4.36 3.09 -11.31
N LEU A 103 4.56 4.29 -10.74
CA LEU A 103 3.68 4.81 -9.69
C LEU A 103 2.23 5.00 -10.16
N TRP A 104 2.00 5.31 -11.45
CA TRP A 104 0.65 5.56 -11.98
C TRP A 104 0.23 4.55 -13.05
N ALA A 105 0.99 3.47 -13.24
CA ALA A 105 0.74 2.49 -14.30
C ALA A 105 -0.44 1.54 -14.02
N SER A 106 -0.86 1.42 -12.76
CA SER A 106 -1.98 0.57 -12.33
C SER A 106 -2.98 1.34 -11.46
N GLN A 107 -4.15 0.75 -11.22
CA GLN A 107 -5.29 1.39 -10.55
C GLN A 107 -4.94 1.93 -9.16
N SER A 108 -4.40 1.09 -8.26
CA SER A 108 -4.07 1.48 -6.89
C SER A 108 -2.94 2.51 -6.81
N GLY A 109 -1.95 2.43 -7.70
CA GLY A 109 -0.89 3.42 -7.80
C GLY A 109 -1.38 4.77 -8.32
N SER A 110 -2.25 4.76 -9.33
CA SER A 110 -2.86 6.00 -9.86
C SER A 110 -3.62 6.75 -8.75
N LEU A 111 -4.33 6.04 -7.87
CA LEU A 111 -5.01 6.65 -6.72
C LEU A 111 -4.02 7.32 -5.77
N LEU A 112 -2.90 6.66 -5.45
CA LEU A 112 -1.85 7.24 -4.61
C LEU A 112 -1.18 8.47 -5.27
N PHE A 113 -0.97 8.43 -6.58
CA PHE A 113 -0.46 9.56 -7.36
C PHE A 113 -1.43 10.76 -7.32
N TRP A 114 -2.72 10.52 -7.52
CA TRP A 114 -3.73 11.57 -7.41
C TRP A 114 -3.85 12.12 -5.98
N CYS A 115 -3.68 11.28 -4.96
CA CYS A 115 -3.56 11.74 -3.57
C CYS A 115 -2.38 12.68 -3.39
N LEU A 116 -1.22 12.34 -3.96
CA LEU A 116 -0.02 13.16 -3.86
C LEU A 116 -0.24 14.53 -4.51
N ILE A 117 -0.88 14.57 -5.67
CA ILE A 117 -1.29 15.81 -6.34
C ILE A 117 -2.26 16.61 -5.46
N LEU A 118 -3.33 15.96 -4.97
CA LEU A 118 -4.36 16.61 -4.16
C LEU A 118 -3.79 17.22 -2.87
N THR A 119 -2.96 16.48 -2.14
CA THR A 119 -2.32 16.95 -0.91
C THR A 119 -1.27 18.03 -1.19
N SER A 120 -0.58 17.97 -2.33
CA SER A 120 0.33 19.04 -2.79
C SER A 120 -0.42 20.34 -3.05
N PHE A 121 -1.54 20.29 -3.79
CA PHE A 121 -2.39 21.46 -4.01
C PHE A 121 -3.00 22.00 -2.71
N SER A 122 -3.45 21.10 -1.82
CA SER A 122 -4.03 21.48 -0.52
C SER A 122 -2.99 22.18 0.37
N SER A 123 -1.76 21.69 0.37
CA SER A 123 -0.61 22.27 1.06
C SER A 123 -0.20 23.62 0.45
N ALA A 124 -0.15 23.73 -0.89
CA ALA A 124 0.13 24.98 -1.58
C ALA A 124 -0.94 26.05 -1.30
N PHE A 125 -2.22 25.66 -1.27
CA PHE A 125 -3.32 26.52 -0.85
C PHE A 125 -3.21 26.94 0.63
N ALA A 126 -2.90 26.00 1.52
CA ALA A 126 -2.66 26.30 2.93
C ALA A 126 -1.49 27.29 3.12
N PHE A 127 -0.48 27.23 2.25
CA PHE A 127 0.66 28.13 2.24
C PHE A 127 0.32 29.51 1.69
N SER A 128 -0.45 29.62 0.61
CA SER A 128 -0.89 30.92 0.09
C SER A 128 -1.75 31.66 1.10
N GLN A 129 -2.59 30.94 1.85
CA GLN A 129 -3.44 31.46 2.92
C GLN A 129 -2.69 31.66 4.25
N ARG A 130 -1.35 31.64 4.27
CA ARG A 130 -0.57 31.71 5.53
C ARG A 130 -0.75 33.04 6.27
N HIS A 131 -0.91 34.14 5.54
CA HIS A 131 -1.06 35.50 6.06
C HIS A 131 -2.52 35.96 6.18
N ASN A 132 -3.46 35.22 5.57
CA ASN A 132 -4.89 35.53 5.63
C ASN A 132 -5.48 34.99 6.95
N ARG A 133 -5.63 35.87 7.95
CA ARG A 133 -6.17 35.52 9.28
C ARG A 133 -7.68 35.62 9.37
N THR A 134 -8.28 36.57 8.67
CA THR A 134 -9.70 36.94 8.80
C THR A 134 -10.60 36.41 7.68
N ASP A 135 -10.09 35.58 6.78
CA ASP A 135 -10.91 35.04 5.69
C ASP A 135 -11.88 33.97 6.20
N ARG A 136 -13.15 34.36 6.30
CA ARG A 136 -14.24 33.50 6.74
C ARG A 136 -14.49 32.30 5.82
N ARG A 137 -13.96 32.30 4.59
CA ARG A 137 -14.10 31.20 3.62
C ARG A 137 -13.09 30.08 3.85
N LEU A 138 -11.94 30.39 4.46
CA LEU A 138 -10.84 29.45 4.68
C LEU A 138 -11.27 28.11 5.33
N PRO A 139 -12.01 28.08 6.45
CA PRO A 139 -12.36 26.81 7.08
C PRO A 139 -13.33 25.96 6.22
N TYR A 140 -14.19 26.58 5.42
CA TYR A 140 -15.05 25.84 4.47
C TYR A 140 -14.22 25.18 3.37
N THR A 141 -13.24 25.90 2.80
CA THR A 141 -12.34 25.32 1.81
C THR A 141 -11.54 24.16 2.41
N LEU A 142 -11.01 24.31 3.63
CA LEU A 142 -10.28 23.24 4.32
C LEU A 142 -11.17 22.02 4.62
N ALA A 143 -12.44 22.23 4.98
CA ALA A 143 -13.40 21.13 5.17
C ALA A 143 -13.64 20.37 3.87
N VAL A 144 -13.87 21.08 2.74
CA VAL A 144 -14.04 20.45 1.43
C VAL A 144 -12.79 19.66 1.03
N LEU A 145 -11.60 20.24 1.20
CA LEU A 145 -10.34 19.53 0.94
C LEU A 145 -10.21 18.27 1.79
N ALA A 146 -10.54 18.34 3.08
CA ALA A 146 -10.49 17.19 3.98
C ALA A 146 -11.49 16.08 3.59
N VAL A 147 -12.70 16.42 3.12
CA VAL A 147 -13.67 15.45 2.61
C VAL A 147 -13.16 14.74 1.36
N VAL A 148 -12.63 15.50 0.40
CA VAL A 148 -12.09 14.91 -0.84
C VAL A 148 -10.88 14.04 -0.51
N GLN A 149 -9.96 14.49 0.34
CA GLN A 149 -8.84 13.68 0.81
C GLN A 149 -9.32 12.40 1.50
N PHE A 150 -10.29 12.50 2.42
CA PHE A 150 -10.87 11.34 3.10
C PHE A 150 -11.40 10.31 2.11
N PHE A 151 -12.12 10.73 1.06
CA PHE A 151 -12.63 9.84 0.03
C PHE A 151 -11.51 9.03 -0.64
N PHE A 152 -10.41 9.69 -1.03
CA PHE A 152 -9.27 9.00 -1.65
C PHE A 152 -8.58 8.03 -0.67
N PHE A 153 -8.32 8.46 0.57
CA PHE A 153 -7.71 7.61 1.59
C PHE A 153 -8.61 6.43 1.96
N PHE A 154 -9.92 6.63 2.01
CA PHE A 154 -10.91 5.58 2.27
C PHE A 154 -10.84 4.48 1.20
N ILE A 155 -10.75 4.85 -0.07
CA ILE A 155 -10.60 3.87 -1.17
C ILE A 155 -9.29 3.07 -1.01
N LEU A 156 -8.18 3.74 -0.68
CA LEU A 156 -6.87 3.09 -0.49
C LEU A 156 -6.83 2.15 0.72
N VAL A 157 -7.56 2.48 1.79
CA VAL A 157 -7.49 1.77 3.09
C VAL A 157 -8.52 0.64 3.21
N SER A 158 -9.66 0.71 2.53
CA SER A 158 -10.81 -0.17 2.79
C SER A 158 -10.97 -1.29 1.75
N PRO A 159 -10.25 -2.41 1.85
CA PRO A 159 -10.64 -3.62 1.17
C PRO A 159 -11.69 -4.38 1.98
N THR A 160 -12.88 -4.48 1.42
CA THR A 160 -13.98 -5.30 1.98
C THR A 160 -13.75 -6.80 1.80
N SER A 161 -12.75 -7.21 1.00
CA SER A 161 -12.34 -8.59 0.76
C SER A 161 -10.86 -8.67 0.35
N ALA A 162 -10.26 -9.87 0.33
CA ALA A 162 -8.88 -10.06 -0.13
C ALA A 162 -8.65 -9.60 -1.58
N GLU A 163 -9.65 -9.80 -2.44
CA GLU A 163 -9.60 -9.38 -3.84
C GLU A 163 -9.71 -7.86 -3.96
N ALA A 164 -10.49 -7.23 -3.09
CA ALA A 164 -10.53 -5.77 -3.00
C ALA A 164 -9.17 -5.21 -2.54
N ALA A 165 -8.48 -5.88 -1.62
CA ALA A 165 -7.16 -5.46 -1.12
C ALA A 165 -6.10 -5.43 -2.21
N GLN A 166 -6.10 -6.44 -3.09
CA GLN A 166 -5.20 -6.48 -4.24
C GLN A 166 -5.47 -5.33 -5.23
N ARG A 167 -6.73 -4.92 -5.39
CA ARG A 167 -7.11 -3.87 -6.35
C ARG A 167 -6.89 -2.46 -5.81
N SER A 168 -7.08 -2.25 -4.52
CA SER A 168 -7.11 -0.89 -3.94
C SER A 168 -5.86 -0.51 -3.17
N SER A 169 -5.21 -1.44 -2.46
CA SER A 169 -4.01 -1.12 -1.68
C SER A 169 -2.74 -1.31 -2.50
N PRO A 170 -1.90 -0.26 -2.66
CA PRO A 170 -0.61 -0.40 -3.34
C PRO A 170 0.43 -1.16 -2.51
N PHE A 171 0.19 -1.38 -1.21
CA PHE A 171 1.10 -2.11 -0.31
C PHE A 171 0.62 -3.53 0.01
N SER A 172 -0.40 -4.03 -0.70
CA SER A 172 -0.90 -5.39 -0.50
C SER A 172 0.18 -6.43 -0.80
N LEU A 173 0.47 -7.29 0.17
CA LEU A 173 1.38 -8.42 0.02
C LEU A 173 0.71 -9.52 -0.83
N SER A 174 1.48 -10.25 -1.63
CA SER A 174 0.99 -11.33 -2.51
C SER A 174 0.31 -12.47 -1.74
N TYR A 175 0.66 -12.64 -0.46
CA TYR A 175 0.10 -13.63 0.47
C TYR A 175 -1.00 -13.06 1.39
N TYR A 176 -1.51 -11.84 1.16
CA TYR A 176 -2.60 -11.25 1.95
C TYR A 176 -3.89 -12.10 1.97
N TRP A 177 -4.14 -12.90 0.94
CA TRP A 177 -5.29 -13.82 0.90
C TRP A 177 -5.31 -14.80 2.08
N MET A 178 -4.16 -15.12 2.68
CA MET A 178 -4.06 -16.00 3.85
C MET A 178 -4.65 -15.38 5.13
N SER A 179 -4.68 -14.04 5.23
CA SER A 179 -5.28 -13.32 6.36
C SER A 179 -6.74 -12.94 6.14
N ALA A 180 -7.30 -13.24 4.97
CA ALA A 180 -8.70 -13.00 4.65
C ALA A 180 -9.61 -13.74 5.64
N PRO A 181 -10.72 -13.14 6.12
CA PRO A 181 -11.61 -13.78 7.11
C PRO A 181 -12.10 -15.18 6.68
N GLU A 182 -12.29 -15.39 5.38
CA GLU A 182 -12.74 -16.66 4.80
C GLU A 182 -11.65 -17.76 4.80
N ALA A 183 -10.39 -17.37 4.72
CA ALA A 183 -9.25 -18.29 4.62
C ALA A 183 -8.52 -18.47 5.95
N ALA A 184 -8.50 -17.44 6.80
CA ALA A 184 -7.61 -17.32 7.95
C ALA A 184 -7.78 -18.44 8.99
N SER A 185 -9.00 -18.98 9.16
CA SER A 185 -9.27 -20.09 10.09
C SER A 185 -9.03 -21.47 9.50
N THR A 186 -8.78 -21.58 8.20
CA THR A 186 -8.58 -22.86 7.51
C THR A 186 -7.13 -23.33 7.70
N THR A 187 -6.95 -24.59 8.09
CA THR A 187 -5.61 -25.22 8.16
C THR A 187 -5.03 -25.39 6.77
N MET A 188 -3.71 -25.29 6.61
CA MET A 188 -3.06 -25.46 5.30
C MET A 188 -3.38 -26.78 4.62
N GLN A 189 -3.45 -27.87 5.39
CA GLN A 189 -3.76 -29.19 4.85
C GLN A 189 -5.21 -29.28 4.33
N ALA A 190 -6.17 -28.70 5.05
CA ALA A 190 -7.55 -28.58 4.58
C ALA A 190 -7.68 -27.62 3.39
N ALA A 191 -6.92 -26.52 3.37
CA ALA A 191 -6.94 -25.55 2.28
C ALA A 191 -6.52 -26.19 0.94
N LEU A 192 -5.53 -27.09 0.97
CA LEU A 192 -5.02 -27.77 -0.22
C LEU A 192 -5.99 -28.84 -0.76
N GLN A 193 -6.84 -29.39 0.10
CA GLN A 193 -7.86 -30.40 -0.26
C GLN A 193 -9.21 -29.78 -0.65
N GLY A 194 -9.55 -28.63 -0.07
CA GLY A 194 -10.90 -28.05 -0.15
C GLY A 194 -11.26 -27.41 -1.49
N GLY A 195 -10.29 -27.03 -2.33
CA GLY A 195 -10.51 -26.50 -3.68
C GLY A 195 -11.33 -25.19 -3.78
N THR A 196 -11.79 -24.64 -2.65
CA THR A 196 -12.65 -23.44 -2.59
C THR A 196 -11.85 -22.14 -2.60
N LEU A 197 -10.63 -22.15 -2.07
CA LEU A 197 -9.77 -20.97 -1.98
C LEU A 197 -9.06 -20.73 -3.32
N LYS A 198 -9.16 -19.51 -3.85
CA LYS A 198 -8.39 -19.07 -5.01
C LYS A 198 -7.17 -18.29 -4.53
N ALA A 199 -5.99 -18.80 -4.83
CA ALA A 199 -4.72 -18.14 -4.52
C ALA A 199 -3.76 -18.20 -5.72
N PRO A 200 -2.83 -17.23 -5.84
CA PRO A 200 -1.76 -17.26 -6.83
C PRO A 200 -0.92 -18.54 -6.71
N ALA A 201 -0.33 -18.99 -7.82
CA ALA A 201 0.50 -20.20 -7.85
C ALA A 201 1.67 -20.13 -6.86
N GLU A 202 2.30 -18.97 -6.73
CA GLU A 202 3.37 -18.68 -5.75
C GLU A 202 2.86 -18.83 -4.30
N GLY A 203 1.65 -18.37 -4.02
CA GLY A 203 1.03 -18.51 -2.70
C GLY A 203 0.85 -19.98 -2.30
N TRP A 204 0.48 -20.85 -3.25
CA TRP A 204 0.38 -22.29 -3.01
C TRP A 204 1.75 -22.97 -2.85
N ALA A 205 2.81 -22.44 -3.45
CA ALA A 205 4.16 -22.96 -3.24
C ALA A 205 4.61 -22.76 -1.79
N ILE A 206 4.32 -21.59 -1.20
CA ILE A 206 4.58 -21.31 0.22
C ILE A 206 3.81 -22.30 1.11
N VAL A 207 2.51 -22.51 0.85
CA VAL A 207 1.68 -23.46 1.62
C VAL A 207 2.26 -24.87 1.58
N ARG A 208 2.71 -25.33 0.39
CA ARG A 208 3.38 -26.64 0.26
C ARG A 208 4.66 -26.72 1.07
N ALA A 209 5.49 -25.67 1.05
CA ALA A 209 6.73 -25.63 1.83
C ALA A 209 6.47 -25.72 3.36
N PHE A 210 5.38 -25.11 3.85
CA PHE A 210 4.98 -25.26 5.25
C PHE A 210 4.53 -26.69 5.59
N ILE A 211 3.76 -27.32 4.71
CA ILE A 211 3.30 -28.70 4.90
C ILE A 211 4.51 -29.66 4.90
N GLU A 212 5.44 -29.48 3.97
CA GLU A 212 6.69 -30.26 3.91
C GLU A 212 7.56 -30.07 5.15
N ALA A 213 7.52 -28.89 5.77
CA ALA A 213 8.19 -28.60 7.02
C ALA A 213 7.44 -29.10 8.27
N GLY A 214 6.31 -29.81 8.11
CA GLY A 214 5.53 -30.38 9.21
C GLY A 214 4.51 -29.44 9.86
N HIS A 215 4.22 -28.29 9.24
CA HIS A 215 3.29 -27.28 9.76
C HIS A 215 1.92 -27.29 9.04
N GLY A 216 1.48 -28.44 8.53
CA GLY A 216 0.20 -28.56 7.82
C GLY A 216 -1.05 -28.25 8.69
N ASP A 217 -0.92 -28.42 10.00
CA ASP A 217 -1.97 -28.12 10.99
C ASP A 217 -2.11 -26.62 11.28
N TRP A 218 -1.14 -25.80 10.88
CA TRP A 218 -1.22 -24.35 11.08
C TRP A 218 -2.34 -23.76 10.23
N THR A 219 -3.01 -22.75 10.80
CA THR A 219 -3.99 -21.97 10.05
C THR A 219 -3.28 -21.02 9.10
N LEU A 220 -3.91 -20.72 7.96
CA LEU A 220 -3.38 -19.74 7.00
C LEU A 220 -3.16 -18.37 7.64
N GLY A 221 -4.04 -17.96 8.55
CA GLY A 221 -3.89 -16.70 9.28
C GLY A 221 -2.67 -16.70 10.20
N HIS A 222 -2.39 -17.80 10.89
CA HIS A 222 -1.20 -17.92 11.73
C HIS A 222 0.07 -17.88 10.87
N ALA A 223 0.08 -18.60 9.76
CA ALA A 223 1.20 -18.59 8.81
C ALA A 223 1.49 -17.18 8.28
N TYR A 224 0.45 -16.46 7.87
CA TYR A 224 0.55 -15.07 7.44
C TYR A 224 1.20 -14.21 8.52
N THR A 225 0.75 -14.32 9.78
CA THR A 225 1.34 -13.54 10.87
C THR A 225 2.83 -13.81 11.01
N VAL A 226 3.26 -15.08 11.05
CA VAL A 226 4.68 -15.44 11.19
C VAL A 226 5.51 -14.95 10.00
N ILE A 227 5.04 -15.11 8.76
CA ILE A 227 5.71 -14.58 7.55
C ILE A 227 5.92 -13.07 7.67
N THR A 228 4.97 -12.35 8.25
CA THR A 228 5.03 -10.89 8.33
C THR A 228 5.76 -10.32 9.53
N THR A 229 5.93 -11.09 10.61
CA THR A 229 6.50 -10.60 11.87
C THR A 229 7.83 -11.24 12.23
N ASP A 230 8.05 -12.50 11.86
CA ASP A 230 9.22 -13.29 12.25
C ASP A 230 9.50 -14.38 11.19
N ALA A 231 9.81 -13.96 9.97
CA ALA A 231 10.10 -14.85 8.85
C ALA A 231 11.42 -15.62 9.07
N ALA A 232 12.35 -15.06 9.82
CA ALA A 232 13.64 -15.68 10.15
C ALA A 232 13.49 -16.94 11.03
N SER A 233 12.43 -17.01 11.84
CA SER A 233 12.10 -18.22 12.62
C SER A 233 11.58 -19.39 11.78
N LEU A 234 11.17 -19.14 10.52
CA LEU A 234 10.53 -20.15 9.69
C LEU A 234 11.52 -21.24 9.26
N PRO A 235 11.03 -22.46 8.98
CA PRO A 235 11.85 -23.53 8.41
C PRO A 235 12.51 -23.11 7.09
N LYS A 236 13.74 -23.58 6.85
CA LYS A 236 14.51 -23.27 5.62
C LYS A 236 13.72 -23.47 4.30
N PRO A 237 12.93 -24.55 4.12
CA PRO A 237 12.14 -24.73 2.91
C PRO A 237 11.17 -23.56 2.66
N VAL A 238 10.57 -23.04 3.73
CA VAL A 238 9.65 -21.89 3.67
C VAL A 238 10.40 -20.60 3.37
N GLN A 239 11.55 -20.38 4.02
CA GLN A 239 12.39 -19.20 3.73
C GLN A 239 12.82 -19.17 2.26
N MET A 240 13.23 -20.32 1.70
CA MET A 240 13.59 -20.43 0.28
C MET A 240 12.41 -20.14 -0.63
N ALA A 241 11.21 -20.66 -0.32
CA ALA A 241 10.00 -20.37 -1.09
C ALA A 241 9.62 -18.88 -1.05
N LEU A 242 9.81 -18.20 0.09
CA LEU A 242 9.59 -16.76 0.21
C LEU A 242 10.58 -15.95 -0.64
N LEU A 243 11.86 -16.33 -0.62
CA LEU A 243 12.89 -15.66 -1.42
C LEU A 243 12.72 -15.92 -2.92
N ASP A 244 12.29 -17.11 -3.32
CA ASP A 244 12.05 -17.44 -4.74
C ASP A 244 10.92 -16.57 -5.33
N GLY A 245 9.88 -16.28 -4.54
CA GLY A 245 8.82 -15.33 -4.88
C GLY A 245 9.26 -13.86 -4.97
N THR A 246 10.55 -13.56 -4.70
CA THR A 246 11.16 -12.23 -4.89
C THR A 246 12.11 -12.16 -6.08
N SER A 247 12.15 -13.20 -6.92
CA SER A 247 13.14 -13.33 -7.99
C SER A 247 12.88 -12.40 -9.19
N ASP A 248 11.64 -12.30 -9.69
CA ASP A 248 11.22 -11.37 -10.73
C ASP A 248 9.72 -11.04 -10.67
N GLY A 249 9.35 -9.89 -11.25
CA GLY A 249 7.96 -9.50 -11.47
C GLY A 249 7.45 -9.94 -12.83
N GLY A 250 6.14 -9.91 -13.03
CA GLY A 250 5.51 -10.15 -14.33
C GLY A 250 5.72 -9.01 -15.34
N GLY A 251 6.24 -7.87 -14.90
CA GLY A 251 6.45 -6.67 -15.72
C GLY A 251 5.16 -6.00 -16.17
N LEU A 252 5.26 -4.80 -16.75
CA LEU A 252 4.15 -4.23 -17.52
C LEU A 252 3.75 -5.18 -18.65
N ASN A 253 2.47 -5.18 -19.03
CA ASN A 253 1.98 -5.98 -20.16
C ASN A 253 2.96 -5.85 -21.35
N PRO A 254 3.49 -6.94 -21.92
CA PRO A 254 4.48 -6.88 -23.00
C PRO A 254 4.00 -6.10 -24.23
N ALA A 255 2.69 -5.88 -24.38
CA ALA A 255 2.12 -4.97 -25.38
C ALA A 255 2.57 -3.49 -25.21
N LEU A 256 2.89 -3.05 -23.98
CA LEU A 256 3.40 -1.72 -23.68
C LEU A 256 4.88 -1.56 -24.02
N HIS A 257 5.66 -2.65 -24.15
CA HIS A 257 7.05 -2.56 -24.60
C HIS A 257 7.15 -2.04 -26.05
N ASN A 258 6.06 -2.16 -26.82
CA ASN A 258 5.90 -1.58 -28.13
C ASN A 258 4.90 -0.42 -28.08
N TYR A 259 5.32 0.73 -27.53
CA TYR A 259 4.52 1.99 -27.48
C TYR A 259 3.93 2.40 -28.84
N TRP A 260 4.52 1.91 -29.94
CA TRP A 260 4.11 2.18 -31.33
C TRP A 260 2.97 1.30 -31.84
N ILE A 261 2.64 0.18 -31.18
CA ILE A 261 1.61 -0.78 -31.64
C ILE A 261 0.22 -0.45 -31.08
N ALA A 262 0.12 0.36 -30.02
CA ALA A 262 -1.15 0.63 -29.33
C ALA A 262 -1.94 1.86 -29.87
N ILE A 263 -1.62 2.40 -31.05
CA ILE A 263 -2.35 3.55 -31.66
C ILE A 263 -3.01 3.17 -32.99
N HIS A 264 -3.42 1.91 -33.20
CA HIS A 264 -4.23 1.52 -34.36
C HIS A 264 -5.55 0.89 -33.94
#